data_AF-A0A8T1SBA7-F1
#
_entry.id   AF-A0A8T1SBA7-F1
#
_cell.length_a   1.000
_cell.length_b   1.000
_cell.length_c   1.000
_cell.angle_alpha   90.00
_cell.angle_beta   90.00
_cell.angle_gamma   90.00
#
_symmetry.space_group_name_H-M   'P 1'
#
loop_
_entity.id
_entity.type
_entity.pdbx_description
1 polymer ?
#
loop_
_entity_poly.entity_id
_entity_poly.type
_entity_poly.pdbx_seq_one_letter_code
_entity_poly.pdbx_strand_id
1 'polypeptide(L)'
;MILDSIGVGLVGSTTRVFNIALQYCQQLYASNAVSSVYGRKGLKLSPTLAAFTNGIAAHSMDFDDTWHPATHPSGAVLPALLAASQMLPPSSKPNGLDFLLAFNVGIEVQGRLMRFSMEAHNIPKRFHPPSVVGTMGSAAATAKLLSLNVTQCAHALA
;
A
#
# COMPACT_ATOMS: atom_id res chain seq x y z
N MET A 1 -8.75 7.69 -6.41
CA MET A 1 -8.14 6.54 -5.71
C MET A 1 -7.13 5.84 -6.61
N ILE A 2 -7.43 4.75 -7.34
CA ILE A 2 -6.36 3.98 -8.03
C ILE A 2 -5.61 4.79 -9.11
N LEU A 3 -6.32 5.35 -10.10
CA LEU A 3 -5.69 6.12 -11.18
C LEU A 3 -4.87 7.30 -10.64
N ASP A 4 -5.46 8.02 -9.70
CA ASP A 4 -4.85 9.14 -8.99
C ASP A 4 -3.57 8.73 -8.24
N SER A 5 -3.63 7.68 -7.42
CA SER A 5 -2.49 7.14 -6.66
C SER A 5 -1.34 6.66 -7.55
N ILE A 6 -1.64 6.10 -8.72
CA ILE A 6 -0.61 5.77 -9.73
C ILE A 6 0.01 7.05 -10.29
N GLY A 7 -0.81 8.05 -10.66
CA GLY A 7 -0.33 9.32 -11.19
C GLY A 7 0.62 10.04 -10.23
N VAL A 8 0.19 10.24 -8.98
CA VAL A 8 1.01 10.88 -7.94
C VAL A 8 2.26 10.04 -7.61
N GLY A 9 2.15 8.71 -7.60
CA GLY A 9 3.29 7.83 -7.39
C GLY A 9 4.32 7.88 -8.53
N LEU A 10 3.89 8.04 -9.78
CA LEU A 10 4.80 8.21 -10.92
C LEU A 10 5.56 9.54 -10.83
N VAL A 11 4.87 10.64 -10.52
CA VAL A 11 5.54 11.94 -10.30
C VAL A 11 6.46 11.87 -9.08
N GLY A 12 5.97 11.26 -7.99
CA GLY A 12 6.72 11.06 -6.74
C GLY A 12 7.99 10.23 -6.89
N SER A 13 8.07 9.36 -7.91
CA SER A 13 9.28 8.59 -8.26
C SER A 13 10.46 9.46 -8.75
N THR A 14 10.23 10.77 -8.93
CA THR A 14 11.27 11.76 -9.30
C THR A 14 11.86 12.46 -8.08
N THR A 15 11.28 12.29 -6.89
CA THR A 15 11.68 13.02 -5.68
C THR A 15 12.98 12.49 -5.06
N ARG A 16 13.64 13.33 -4.26
CA ARG A 16 14.84 12.95 -3.50
C ARG A 16 14.56 11.82 -2.50
N VAL A 17 13.44 11.89 -1.77
CA VAL A 17 13.08 10.89 -0.76
C VAL A 17 12.88 9.50 -1.37
N PHE A 18 12.25 9.44 -2.55
CA PHE A 18 12.13 8.19 -3.30
C PHE A 18 13.48 7.62 -3.69
N ASN A 19 14.40 8.45 -4.23
CA ASN A 19 15.72 7.98 -4.65
C ASN A 19 16.56 7.45 -3.48
N ILE A 20 16.48 8.08 -2.30
CA ILE A 20 17.15 7.60 -1.09
C ILE A 20 16.59 6.23 -0.68
N ALA A 21 15.26 6.09 -0.63
CA ALA A 21 14.60 4.83 -0.28
C ALA A 21 14.95 3.72 -1.26
N LEU A 22 14.93 4.02 -2.57
CA LEU A 22 15.28 3.06 -3.61
C LEU A 22 16.73 2.58 -3.48
N GLN A 23 17.69 3.50 -3.29
CA GLN A 23 19.10 3.16 -3.10
C GLN A 23 19.29 2.25 -1.88
N TYR A 24 18.63 2.57 -0.76
CA TYR A 24 18.65 1.73 0.43
C TYR A 24 18.08 0.33 0.14
N CYS A 25 16.90 0.24 -0.48
CA CYS A 25 16.27 -1.04 -0.80
C CYS A 25 17.09 -1.89 -1.78
N GLN A 26 17.84 -1.29 -2.69
CA GLN A 26 18.74 -2.01 -3.61
C GLN A 26 19.95 -2.64 -2.90
N GLN A 27 20.32 -2.14 -1.72
CA GLN A 27 21.41 -2.70 -0.92
C GLN A 27 20.96 -3.86 -0.02
N LEU A 28 19.65 -4.02 0.20
CA LEU A 28 19.12 -5.11 1.00
C LEU A 28 19.12 -6.40 0.18
N TYR A 29 19.74 -7.45 0.72
CA TYR A 29 19.59 -8.79 0.16
C TYR A 29 18.13 -9.21 0.22
N ALA A 30 17.53 -9.48 -0.93
CA ALA A 30 16.18 -10.01 -1.02
C ALA A 30 16.09 -11.05 -2.13
N SER A 31 15.74 -12.29 -1.76
CA SER A 31 15.31 -13.28 -2.74
C SER A 31 13.98 -12.84 -3.38
N ASN A 32 13.73 -13.27 -4.61
CA ASN A 32 12.47 -13.07 -5.33
C ASN A 32 12.16 -11.62 -5.77
N ALA A 33 13.08 -10.97 -6.47
CA ALA A 33 12.85 -9.67 -7.12
C ALA A 33 11.86 -9.78 -8.31
N VAL A 34 10.56 -9.69 -8.00
CA VAL A 34 9.46 -9.89 -8.97
C VAL A 34 8.57 -8.66 -9.14
N SER A 35 8.56 -7.76 -8.15
CA SER A 35 7.65 -6.62 -8.09
C SER A 35 8.28 -5.35 -8.65
N SER A 36 7.50 -4.60 -9.43
CA SER A 36 8.00 -3.42 -10.18
C SER A 36 8.09 -2.18 -9.30
N VAL A 37 9.08 -1.34 -9.61
CA VAL A 37 9.26 -0.02 -8.99
C VAL A 37 8.71 1.07 -9.90
N TYR A 38 7.91 1.98 -9.35
CA TYR A 38 7.30 3.09 -10.09
C TYR A 38 8.37 3.93 -10.81
N GLY A 39 8.11 4.28 -12.06
CA GLY A 39 9.00 5.13 -12.86
C GLY A 39 10.41 4.56 -13.13
N ARG A 40 10.66 3.27 -12.85
CA ARG A 40 11.95 2.60 -13.08
C ARG A 40 11.75 1.36 -13.93
N LYS A 41 11.70 1.55 -15.25
CA LYS A 41 11.46 0.47 -16.22
C LYS A 41 12.46 -0.67 -16.02
N GLY A 42 11.94 -1.90 -15.89
CA GLY A 42 12.74 -3.12 -15.75
C GLY A 42 13.31 -3.36 -14.35
N LEU A 43 13.30 -2.36 -13.46
CA LEU A 43 13.77 -2.53 -12.09
C LEU A 43 12.71 -3.27 -11.26
N LYS A 44 13.14 -4.34 -10.59
CA LYS A 44 12.32 -5.13 -9.70
C LYS A 44 12.96 -5.27 -8.33
N LEU A 45 12.14 -5.29 -7.31
CA LEU A 45 12.51 -5.58 -5.92
C LEU A 45 11.65 -6.73 -5.39
N SER A 46 11.98 -7.24 -4.20
CA SER A 46 11.06 -8.13 -3.49
C SER A 46 9.73 -7.41 -3.22
N PRO A 47 8.61 -8.13 -3.07
CA PRO A 47 7.29 -7.51 -2.93
C PRO A 47 7.20 -6.48 -1.80
N THR A 48 7.80 -6.78 -0.64
CA THR A 48 7.81 -5.86 0.52
C THR A 48 8.59 -4.58 0.24
N LEU A 49 9.77 -4.68 -0.39
CA LEU A 49 10.61 -3.53 -0.72
C LEU A 49 10.01 -2.69 -1.87
N ALA A 50 9.37 -3.34 -2.85
CA ALA A 50 8.65 -2.65 -3.90
C ALA A 50 7.45 -1.88 -3.34
N ALA A 51 6.66 -2.50 -2.45
CA ALA A 51 5.54 -1.84 -1.78
C ALA A 51 6.00 -0.63 -0.95
N PHE A 52 7.06 -0.79 -0.16
CA PHE A 52 7.66 0.29 0.62
C PHE A 52 8.12 1.46 -0.28
N THR A 53 8.90 1.17 -1.32
CA THR A 53 9.46 2.18 -2.22
C THR A 53 8.36 2.91 -3.00
N ASN A 54 7.36 2.19 -3.49
CA ASN A 54 6.22 2.75 -4.22
C ASN A 54 5.24 3.50 -3.30
N GLY A 55 5.11 3.10 -2.03
CA GLY A 55 4.37 3.84 -1.00
C GLY A 55 5.03 5.18 -0.68
N ILE A 56 6.37 5.20 -0.57
CA ILE A 56 7.12 6.46 -0.45
C ILE A 56 6.87 7.34 -1.66
N ALA A 57 6.89 6.80 -2.88
CA ALA A 57 6.58 7.57 -4.07
C ALA A 57 5.19 8.20 -3.98
N ALA A 58 4.17 7.40 -3.63
CA ALA A 58 2.78 7.83 -3.54
C ALA A 58 2.57 9.01 -2.58
N HIS A 59 3.29 9.06 -1.46
CA HIS A 59 3.14 10.09 -0.43
C HIS A 59 4.33 11.06 -0.34
N SER A 60 5.25 11.04 -1.31
CA SER A 60 6.50 11.84 -1.27
C SER A 60 6.30 13.35 -1.34
N MET A 61 5.11 13.79 -1.76
CA MET A 61 4.80 15.20 -2.06
C MET A 61 3.55 15.69 -1.33
N ASP A 62 2.97 14.89 -0.43
CA ASP A 62 1.68 15.18 0.22
C ASP A 62 0.57 15.51 -0.81
N PHE A 63 0.51 14.71 -1.87
CA PHE A 63 -0.32 14.97 -3.06
C PHE A 63 -1.34 13.87 -3.37
N ASP A 64 -1.30 12.76 -2.62
CA ASP A 64 -2.23 11.65 -2.73
C ASP A 64 -3.60 11.96 -2.09
N ASP A 65 -4.58 11.08 -2.35
CA ASP A 65 -5.94 11.27 -1.90
C ASP A 65 -6.09 11.38 -0.37
N THR A 66 -7.07 12.18 0.06
CA THR A 66 -7.45 12.35 1.47
C THR A 66 -8.88 11.87 1.69
N TRP A 67 -9.17 11.37 2.88
CA TRP A 67 -10.51 10.89 3.25
C TRP A 67 -11.01 11.45 4.59
N HIS A 68 -12.28 11.15 4.93
CA HIS A 68 -12.89 11.51 6.21
C HIS A 68 -13.50 10.27 6.89
N PRO A 69 -13.13 9.95 8.14
CA PRO A 69 -12.16 10.62 9.02
C PRO A 69 -10.72 10.72 8.45
N ALA A 70 -9.91 11.67 8.95
CA ALA A 70 -8.71 12.18 8.26
C ALA A 70 -7.61 11.11 8.07
N THR A 71 -7.34 10.70 6.83
CA THR A 71 -6.23 9.81 6.45
C THR A 71 -5.93 9.90 4.94
N HIS A 72 -4.83 9.31 4.50
CA HIS A 72 -4.44 9.11 3.09
C HIS A 72 -4.55 7.62 2.74
N PRO A 73 -5.72 7.14 2.28
CA PRO A 73 -6.04 5.72 2.36
C PRO A 73 -5.47 4.88 1.20
N SER A 74 -5.27 5.46 0.01
CA SER A 74 -4.84 4.69 -1.17
C SER A 74 -3.35 4.35 -1.14
N GLY A 75 -2.50 5.26 -0.64
CA GLY A 75 -1.04 5.12 -0.63
C GLY A 75 -0.52 3.94 0.19
N ALA A 76 -1.27 3.51 1.21
CA ALA A 76 -0.93 2.33 2.02
C ALA A 76 -1.36 1.01 1.36
N VAL A 77 -2.43 1.01 0.56
CA VAL A 77 -3.07 -0.21 0.04
C VAL A 77 -2.58 -0.55 -1.36
N LEU A 78 -2.58 0.42 -2.28
CA LEU A 78 -2.34 0.15 -3.70
C LEU A 78 -0.92 -0.39 -3.97
N PRO A 79 0.16 0.20 -3.43
CA PRO A 79 1.51 -0.32 -3.62
C PRO A 79 1.69 -1.75 -3.10
N ALA A 80 1.09 -2.06 -1.94
CA ALA A 80 1.12 -3.37 -1.34
C ALA A 80 0.39 -4.42 -2.18
N LEU A 81 -0.81 -4.09 -2.68
CA LEU A 81 -1.57 -4.98 -3.55
C LEU A 81 -0.90 -5.24 -4.90
N LEU A 82 -0.34 -4.22 -5.54
CA LEU A 82 0.38 -4.39 -6.80
C LEU A 82 1.58 -5.32 -6.62
N ALA A 83 2.35 -5.11 -5.55
CA ALA A 83 3.49 -5.96 -5.24
C ALA A 83 3.08 -7.40 -4.90
N ALA A 84 2.04 -7.59 -4.07
CA ALA A 84 1.52 -8.92 -3.74
C ALA A 84 0.96 -9.64 -4.98
N SER A 85 0.26 -8.92 -5.86
CA SER A 85 -0.26 -9.47 -7.13
C SER A 85 0.86 -9.95 -8.06
N GLN A 86 1.98 -9.22 -8.12
CA GLN A 86 3.14 -9.57 -8.94
C GLN A 86 3.93 -10.77 -8.40
N MET A 87 3.81 -11.05 -7.10
CA MET A 87 4.38 -12.25 -6.47
C MET A 87 3.63 -13.53 -6.83
N LEU A 88 2.33 -13.44 -7.12
CA LEU A 88 1.49 -14.61 -7.39
C LEU A 88 1.87 -15.28 -8.72
N PRO A 89 1.85 -16.63 -8.78
CA PRO A 89 2.10 -17.35 -10.01
C PRO A 89 1.01 -17.06 -11.06
N PRO A 90 1.31 -17.22 -12.37
CA PRO A 90 0.35 -16.92 -13.44
C PRO A 90 -1.02 -17.62 -13.29
N SER A 91 -1.04 -18.85 -12.77
CA SER A 91 -2.25 -19.64 -12.54
C SER A 91 -3.17 -19.09 -11.44
N SER A 92 -2.65 -18.19 -10.60
CA SER A 92 -3.36 -17.66 -9.43
C SER A 92 -3.41 -16.13 -9.47
N LYS A 93 -3.18 -15.52 -10.63
CA LYS A 93 -3.27 -14.07 -10.77
C LYS A 93 -4.71 -13.60 -10.60
N PRO A 94 -4.95 -12.59 -9.75
CA PRO A 94 -6.28 -12.00 -9.58
C PRO A 94 -6.71 -11.32 -10.87
N ASN A 95 -8.00 -11.41 -11.21
CA ASN A 95 -8.56 -10.57 -12.26
C ASN A 95 -8.78 -9.13 -11.72
N GLY A 96 -9.21 -8.21 -12.59
CA GLY A 96 -9.42 -6.82 -12.20
C GLY A 96 -10.46 -6.63 -11.08
N LEU A 97 -11.52 -7.44 -11.06
CA LEU A 97 -12.54 -7.37 -10.01
C LEU A 97 -12.03 -7.92 -8.68
N ASP A 98 -11.24 -8.99 -8.69
CA ASP A 98 -10.59 -9.53 -7.49
C ASP A 98 -9.64 -8.48 -6.87
N PHE A 99 -8.88 -7.80 -7.74
CA PHE A 99 -7.99 -6.72 -7.33
C PHE A 99 -8.77 -5.53 -6.73
N LEU A 100 -9.85 -5.11 -7.40
CA LEU A 100 -10.71 -4.03 -6.92
C LEU A 100 -11.39 -4.40 -5.60
N LEU A 101 -11.81 -5.66 -5.43
CA LEU A 101 -12.37 -6.15 -4.18
C LEU A 101 -11.34 -6.07 -3.05
N ALA A 102 -10.13 -6.59 -3.26
CA ALA A 102 -9.06 -6.52 -2.26
C ALA A 102 -8.69 -5.07 -1.91
N PHE A 103 -8.64 -4.18 -2.91
CA PHE A 103 -8.42 -2.74 -2.70
C PHE A 103 -9.51 -2.14 -1.81
N ASN A 104 -10.78 -2.35 -2.15
CA ASN A 104 -11.90 -1.82 -1.37
C ASN A 104 -11.95 -2.39 0.06
N VAL A 105 -11.58 -3.66 0.27
CA VAL A 105 -11.46 -4.23 1.63
C VAL A 105 -10.44 -3.46 2.46
N GLY A 106 -9.27 -3.12 1.90
CA GLY A 106 -8.27 -2.31 2.60
C GLY A 106 -8.75 -0.91 2.94
N ILE A 107 -9.48 -0.25 2.02
CA ILE A 107 -10.08 1.07 2.27
C ILE A 107 -11.16 0.99 3.36
N GLU A 108 -12.04 0.00 3.28
CA GLU A 108 -13.14 -0.19 4.23
C GLU A 108 -12.61 -0.43 5.66
N VAL A 109 -11.61 -1.31 5.81
CA VAL A 109 -10.99 -1.59 7.12
C VAL A 109 -10.41 -0.32 7.74
N GLN A 110 -9.72 0.51 6.96
CA GLN A 110 -9.19 1.80 7.44
C GLN A 110 -10.30 2.70 7.97
N GLY A 111 -11.36 2.91 7.19
CA GLY A 111 -12.47 3.78 7.57
C GLY A 111 -13.22 3.28 8.78
N ARG A 112 -13.39 1.95 8.91
CA ARG A 112 -14.04 1.33 10.07
C ARG A 112 -13.22 1.50 11.34
N LEU A 113 -11.91 1.29 11.29
CA LEU A 113 -11.01 1.50 12.42
C LEU A 113 -11.00 2.96 12.87
N MET A 114 -10.98 3.90 11.94
CA MET A 114 -11.01 5.34 12.27
C MET A 114 -12.29 5.73 13.02
N ARG A 115 -13.41 5.06 12.77
CA ARG A 115 -14.68 5.32 13.48
C ARG A 115 -14.68 4.82 14.93
N PHE A 116 -13.64 4.12 15.38
CA PHE A 116 -13.53 3.68 16.78
C PHE A 116 -13.22 4.82 17.76
N SER A 117 -12.80 6.00 17.26
CA SER A 117 -12.59 7.18 18.10
C SER A 117 -13.11 8.45 17.44
N MET A 118 -13.77 9.29 18.23
CA MET A 118 -14.20 10.62 17.78
C MET A 118 -13.02 11.55 17.47
N GLU A 119 -11.84 11.29 18.05
CA GLU A 119 -10.65 12.11 17.81
C GLU A 119 -10.22 12.08 16.34
N ALA A 120 -10.46 10.95 15.66
CA ALA A 120 -10.09 10.70 14.27
C ALA A 120 -10.83 11.62 13.27
N HIS A 121 -11.96 12.20 13.68
CA HIS A 121 -12.71 13.16 12.86
C HIS A 121 -12.06 14.54 12.82
N ASN A 122 -11.07 14.79 13.68
CA ASN A 122 -10.29 16.01 13.71
C ASN A 122 -8.92 15.80 13.06
N ILE A 123 -8.22 16.90 12.77
CA ILE A 123 -6.81 16.84 12.37
C ILE A 123 -6.01 16.18 13.51
N PRO A 124 -5.19 15.16 13.21
CA PRO A 124 -4.47 14.39 14.22
C PRO A 124 -3.51 15.26 15.02
N LYS A 125 -3.48 15.07 16.34
CA LYS A 125 -2.58 15.80 17.25
C LYS A 125 -1.50 14.92 17.89
N ARG A 126 -1.53 13.61 17.65
CA ARG A 126 -0.63 12.64 18.29
C ARG A 126 -0.01 11.67 17.30
N PHE A 127 -0.80 10.77 16.72
CA PHE A 127 -0.33 9.79 15.73
C PHE A 127 -0.79 10.19 14.34
N HIS A 128 0.06 9.94 13.33
CA HIS A 128 -0.28 10.15 11.94
C HIS A 128 -1.19 9.01 11.44
N PRO A 129 -2.47 9.25 11.10
CA PRO A 129 -3.42 8.19 10.81
C PRO A 129 -3.02 7.18 9.73
N PRO A 130 -2.36 7.57 8.61
CA PRO A 130 -1.88 6.62 7.61
C PRO A 130 -0.94 5.53 8.17
N SER A 131 -0.13 5.83 9.19
CA SER A 131 0.74 4.81 9.80
C SER A 131 0.00 3.85 10.74
N VAL A 132 -1.16 4.25 11.25
CA VAL A 132 -1.97 3.44 12.17
C VAL A 132 -2.96 2.59 11.37
N VAL A 133 -3.93 3.24 10.72
CA VAL A 133 -4.99 2.51 10.01
C VAL A 133 -4.53 2.02 8.65
N GLY A 134 -3.65 2.75 7.96
CA GLY A 134 -3.13 2.34 6.66
C GLY A 134 -2.36 1.01 6.71
N THR A 135 -1.60 0.77 7.77
CA THR A 135 -0.94 -0.53 8.04
C THR A 135 -1.95 -1.67 8.09
N MET A 136 -3.05 -1.49 8.83
CA MET A 136 -4.14 -2.45 8.95
C MET A 136 -4.88 -2.65 7.62
N GLY A 137 -5.08 -1.56 6.85
CA GLY A 137 -5.67 -1.60 5.51
C GLY A 137 -4.82 -2.39 4.53
N SER A 138 -3.50 -2.22 4.56
CA SER A 138 -2.54 -2.97 3.75
C SER A 138 -2.56 -4.46 4.09
N ALA A 139 -2.56 -4.80 5.38
CA ALA A 139 -2.68 -6.17 5.86
C ALA A 139 -4.00 -6.82 5.41
N ALA A 140 -5.14 -6.14 5.60
CA ALA A 140 -6.45 -6.65 5.20
C ALA A 140 -6.56 -6.85 3.67
N ALA A 141 -6.07 -5.89 2.89
CA ALA A 141 -6.11 -5.95 1.43
C ALA A 141 -5.27 -7.11 0.90
N THR A 142 -4.03 -7.25 1.38
CA THR A 142 -3.14 -8.33 0.95
C THR A 142 -3.63 -9.70 1.44
N ALA A 143 -4.17 -9.80 2.66
CA ALA A 143 -4.81 -11.02 3.14
C ALA A 143 -6.01 -11.43 2.26
N LYS A 144 -6.83 -10.46 1.84
CA LYS A 144 -7.94 -10.70 0.92
C LYS A 144 -7.46 -11.19 -0.44
N LEU A 145 -6.43 -10.56 -1.00
CA LEU A 145 -5.85 -10.95 -2.30
C LEU A 145 -5.26 -12.36 -2.26
N LEU A 146 -4.55 -12.69 -1.19
CA LEU A 146 -3.93 -14.00 -0.96
C LEU A 146 -4.95 -15.08 -0.55
N SER A 147 -6.24 -14.74 -0.47
CA SER A 147 -7.31 -15.65 -0.09
C SER A 147 -7.04 -16.37 1.23
N LEU A 148 -6.48 -15.65 2.21
CA LEU A 148 -6.22 -16.17 3.54
C LEU A 148 -7.53 -16.55 4.23
N ASN A 149 -7.50 -17.60 5.05
CA ASN A 149 -8.65 -17.99 5.85
C ASN A 149 -8.87 -17.01 7.03
N VAL A 150 -10.02 -17.13 7.69
CA VAL A 150 -10.43 -16.21 8.78
C VAL A 150 -9.36 -16.09 9.88
N THR A 151 -8.78 -17.21 10.31
CA THR A 151 -7.74 -17.22 11.35
C THR A 151 -6.47 -16.52 10.88
N GLN A 152 -6.04 -16.77 9.65
CA GLN A 152 -4.87 -16.11 9.06
C GLN A 152 -5.10 -14.61 8.85
N CYS A 153 -6.30 -14.19 8.46
CA CYS A 153 -6.67 -12.77 8.40
C CYS A 153 -6.61 -12.12 9.79
N ALA A 154 -7.10 -12.80 10.83
CA ALA A 154 -7.00 -12.29 12.19
C ALA A 154 -5.53 -12.16 12.65
N HIS A 155 -4.68 -13.15 12.35
CA HIS A 155 -3.25 -13.07 12.65
C HIS A 155 -2.53 -11.96 11.87
N ALA A 156 -2.96 -11.65 10.65
CA ALA A 156 -2.38 -10.55 9.88
C ALA A 156 -2.72 -9.17 10.46
N LEU A 157 -3.80 -9.05 11.24
CA LEU A 157 -4.25 -7.81 11.87
C LEU A 157 -3.77 -7.66 13.33
N ALA A 158 -3.36 -8.74 13.99
CA ALA A 158 -2.95 -8.76 15.39
C ALA A 158 -1.49 -8.28 15.56
#